data_AF-A0A1X2GGY3-F1
#
_entry.id   AF-A0A1X2GGY3-F1
#
_cell.length_a   1.000
_cell.length_b   1.000
_cell.length_c   1.000
_cell.angle_alpha   90.00
_cell.angle_beta   90.00
_cell.angle_gamma   90.00
#
_symmetry.space_group_name_H-M   'P 1'
#
loop_
_entity.id
_entity.type
_entity.pdbx_description
1 polymer ?
#
loop_
_entity_poly.entity_id
_entity_poly.type
_entity_poly.pdbx_seq_one_letter_code
_entity_poly.pdbx_strand_id
1 'polypeptide(L)'
;MRLTFLLCSDRLDILPMLLSCLTHLPPGQELFQSLLQFSNRYIKQDASSFLLLVLRAWHRSNAQALAATLAGTVELLIKCIQKTESSAEIIGAQLTDVLVAWWVKDDSGLGVYLDNAPLMTVMTQLAALVDKTWPEDWQAKPNPPFTKRRVKKVMIPQSDEESE
;
A
#
# COMPACT_ATOMS: atom_id res chain seq x y z
N MET A 1 -6.62 9.60 25.62
CA MET A 1 -5.19 9.70 25.25
C MET A 1 -5.12 9.61 23.72
N ARG A 2 -4.68 10.66 23.02
CA ARG A 2 -4.75 10.71 21.54
C ARG A 2 -3.68 9.78 20.95
N LEU A 3 -4.04 8.78 20.15
CA LEU A 3 -3.09 7.87 19.49
C LEU A 3 -1.99 8.61 18.70
N THR A 4 -2.35 9.78 18.17
CA THR A 4 -1.45 10.77 17.57
C THR A 4 -0.26 11.15 18.46
N PHE A 5 -0.46 11.19 19.78
CA PHE A 5 0.61 11.49 20.74
C PHE A 5 1.65 10.36 20.85
N LEU A 6 1.20 9.10 20.76
CA LEU A 6 2.10 7.95 20.77
C LEU A 6 2.93 7.87 19.47
N LEU A 7 2.34 8.27 18.34
CA LEU A 7 3.02 8.45 17.05
C LEU A 7 3.98 9.66 17.01
N CYS A 8 4.14 10.38 18.11
CA CYS A 8 5.15 11.43 18.26
C CYS A 8 6.28 11.02 19.22
N SER A 9 6.27 9.78 19.75
CA SER A 9 7.25 9.28 20.71
C SER A 9 8.38 8.51 19.99
N ASP A 10 9.65 8.79 20.36
CA ASP A 10 10.87 8.11 19.87
C ASP A 10 11.04 6.65 20.33
N ARG A 11 9.95 6.04 20.77
CA ARG A 11 9.92 4.71 21.37
C ARG A 11 9.52 3.68 20.32
N LEU A 12 10.48 2.88 19.85
CA LEU A 12 10.19 1.78 18.91
C LEU A 12 9.58 0.57 19.62
N ASP A 13 9.75 0.46 20.94
CA ASP A 13 9.18 -0.57 21.80
C ASP A 13 7.65 -0.53 21.87
N ILE A 14 7.03 0.61 21.53
CA ILE A 14 5.57 0.74 21.46
C ILE A 14 4.98 0.30 20.12
N LEU A 15 5.80 -0.01 19.09
CA LEU A 15 5.32 -0.40 17.76
C LEU A 15 4.38 -1.61 17.77
N PRO A 16 4.63 -2.71 18.53
CA PRO A 16 3.70 -3.84 18.57
C PRO A 16 2.33 -3.46 19.16
N MET A 17 2.33 -2.64 20.21
CA MET A 17 1.10 -2.14 20.85
C MET A 17 0.35 -1.21 19.91
N LEU A 18 1.06 -0.29 19.25
CA LEU A 18 0.50 0.61 18.24
C LEU A 18 -0.10 -0.17 17.07
N LEU A 19 0.60 -1.20 16.57
CA LEU A 19 0.09 -2.05 15.49
C LEU A 19 -1.24 -2.69 15.91
N SER A 20 -1.29 -3.29 17.10
CA SER A 20 -2.51 -3.89 17.64
C SER A 20 -3.65 -2.86 17.68
N CYS A 21 -3.43 -1.68 18.26
CA CYS A 21 -4.44 -0.63 18.30
C CYS A 21 -4.90 -0.19 16.89
N LEU A 22 -3.96 0.05 15.97
CA LEU A 22 -4.25 0.52 14.62
C LEU A 22 -5.05 -0.52 13.82
N THR A 23 -4.76 -1.81 13.97
CA THR A 23 -5.50 -2.87 13.25
C THR A 23 -6.99 -2.95 13.60
N HIS A 24 -7.40 -2.42 14.76
CA HIS A 24 -8.80 -2.39 15.21
C HIS A 24 -9.53 -1.08 14.92
N LEU A 25 -8.82 -0.04 14.47
CA LEU A 25 -9.40 1.25 14.13
C LEU A 25 -9.61 1.35 12.62
N PRO A 26 -10.70 1.99 12.15
CA PRO A 26 -10.83 2.30 10.74
C PRO A 26 -9.78 3.34 10.32
N PRO A 27 -9.30 3.30 9.06
CA PRO A 27 -8.42 4.33 8.53
C PRO A 27 -9.16 5.69 8.53
N GLY A 28 -8.51 6.71 9.07
CA GLY A 28 -8.98 8.09 9.06
C GLY A 28 -7.86 9.04 8.63
N GLN A 29 -8.22 10.16 8.03
CA GLN A 29 -7.26 11.08 7.40
C GLN A 29 -6.21 11.60 8.39
N GLU A 30 -6.62 12.13 9.55
CA GLU A 30 -5.69 12.63 10.57
C GLU A 30 -4.76 11.53 11.10
N LEU A 31 -5.31 10.33 11.32
CA LEU A 31 -4.56 9.18 11.81
C LEU A 31 -3.52 8.74 10.79
N PHE A 32 -3.91 8.67 9.51
CA PHE A 32 -3.01 8.27 8.43
C PHE A 32 -1.91 9.30 8.18
N GLN A 33 -2.23 10.60 8.18
CA GLN A 33 -1.21 11.65 8.11
C GLN A 33 -0.21 11.57 9.26
N SER A 34 -0.69 11.28 10.47
CA SER A 34 0.17 11.11 11.64
C SER A 34 1.09 9.90 11.50
N LEU A 35 0.61 8.81 10.90
CA LEU A 35 1.42 7.63 10.58
C LEU A 35 2.49 7.95 9.54
N LEU A 36 2.19 8.75 8.52
CA LEU A 36 3.16 9.17 7.51
C LEU A 36 4.23 10.11 8.09
N GLN A 37 3.82 11.03 8.98
CA GLN A 37 4.77 11.87 9.70
C GLN A 37 5.65 11.06 10.65
N PHE A 38 5.07 10.09 11.35
CA PHE A 38 5.81 9.13 12.18
C PHE A 38 6.82 8.37 11.32
N SER A 39 6.39 7.78 10.19
CA SER A 39 7.28 7.02 9.32
C SER A 39 8.41 7.86 8.73
N ASN A 40 8.17 9.15 8.47
CA ASN A 40 9.19 10.05 7.96
C ASN A 40 10.22 10.43 9.03
N ARG A 41 9.79 10.61 10.29
CA ARG A 41 10.70 10.89 11.42
C ARG A 41 11.63 9.70 11.70
N TYR A 42 11.11 8.48 11.57
CA TYR A 42 11.89 7.26 11.76
C TYR A 42 12.36 6.71 10.41
N ILE A 43 13.41 7.31 9.85
CA ILE A 43 14.07 6.84 8.62
C ILE A 43 14.79 5.50 8.92
N LYS A 44 14.05 4.40 8.93
CA LYS A 44 14.56 3.01 8.95
C LYS A 44 13.61 2.08 8.19
N GLN A 45 14.15 0.96 7.69
CA GLN A 45 13.40 -0.15 7.09
C GLN A 45 12.19 -0.60 7.94
N ASP A 46 12.30 -0.45 9.26
CA ASP A 46 11.27 -0.84 10.23
C ASP A 46 10.00 0.02 10.13
N ALA A 47 10.13 1.33 9.86
CA ALA A 47 8.97 2.22 9.76
C ALA A 47 8.16 1.97 8.48
N SER A 48 8.84 1.73 7.36
CA SER A 48 8.19 1.31 6.11
C SER A 48 7.52 -0.06 6.25
N SER A 49 8.14 -0.99 6.98
CA SER A 49 7.58 -2.30 7.27
C SER A 49 6.36 -2.21 8.20
N PHE A 50 6.42 -1.36 9.21
CA PHE A 50 5.30 -1.08 10.11
C PHE A 50 4.11 -0.46 9.37
N LEU A 51 4.35 0.59 8.58
CA LEU A 51 3.30 1.24 7.79
C LEU A 51 2.66 0.24 6.81
N LEU A 52 3.46 -0.61 6.16
CA LEU A 52 2.98 -1.66 5.28
C LEU A 52 2.07 -2.66 6.03
N LEU A 53 2.42 -3.06 7.25
CA LEU A 53 1.60 -3.96 8.07
C LEU A 53 0.25 -3.33 8.45
N VAL A 54 0.26 -2.04 8.81
CA VAL A 54 -0.98 -1.28 9.11
C VAL A 54 -1.87 -1.19 7.88
N LEU A 55 -1.30 -0.81 6.73
CA LEU A 55 -2.02 -0.74 5.45
C LEU A 55 -2.64 -2.09 5.07
N ARG A 56 -1.90 -3.19 5.21
CA ARG A 56 -2.39 -4.55 4.95
C ARG A 56 -3.53 -4.94 5.89
N ALA A 57 -3.45 -4.57 7.16
CA ALA A 57 -4.51 -4.85 8.13
C ALA A 57 -5.79 -4.07 7.80
N TRP A 58 -5.68 -2.77 7.52
CA TRP A 58 -6.80 -1.92 7.11
C TRP A 58 -7.38 -2.33 5.77
N HIS A 59 -6.57 -2.79 4.84
CA HIS A 59 -7.06 -3.29 3.56
C HIS A 59 -7.98 -4.50 3.77
N ARG A 60 -7.61 -5.44 4.64
CA ARG A 60 -8.41 -6.64 4.91
C ARG A 60 -9.74 -6.36 5.62
N SER A 61 -9.79 -5.33 6.47
CA SER A 61 -10.97 -5.04 7.29
C SER A 61 -11.82 -3.86 6.79
N ASN A 62 -11.23 -2.92 6.05
CA ASN A 62 -11.78 -1.60 5.74
C ASN A 62 -11.31 -1.06 4.37
N ALA A 63 -11.23 -1.91 3.34
CA ALA A 63 -10.68 -1.55 2.01
C ALA A 63 -11.23 -0.24 1.42
N GLN A 64 -12.55 -0.03 1.47
CA GLN A 64 -13.17 1.17 0.90
C GLN A 64 -12.80 2.45 1.68
N ALA A 65 -12.81 2.40 3.01
CA ALA A 65 -12.41 3.52 3.84
C ALA A 65 -10.91 3.82 3.69
N LEU A 66 -10.09 2.79 3.50
CA LEU A 66 -8.67 2.93 3.21
C LEU A 66 -8.45 3.65 1.87
N ALA A 67 -9.16 3.24 0.80
CA ALA A 67 -9.05 3.87 -0.51
C ALA A 67 -9.43 5.36 -0.47
N ALA A 68 -10.53 5.70 0.22
CA ALA A 68 -10.95 7.09 0.41
C ALA A 68 -9.92 7.91 1.21
N THR A 69 -9.37 7.32 2.28
CA THR A 69 -8.35 7.95 3.12
C THR A 69 -7.05 8.18 2.35
N LEU A 70 -6.62 7.21 1.54
CA LEU A 70 -5.46 7.32 0.66
C LEU A 70 -5.66 8.45 -0.35
N ALA A 71 -6.77 8.44 -1.10
CA ALA A 71 -7.05 9.46 -2.09
C ALA A 71 -7.01 10.88 -1.49
N GLY A 72 -7.74 11.11 -0.40
CA GLY A 72 -7.77 12.42 0.26
C GLY A 72 -6.42 12.85 0.86
N THR A 73 -5.58 11.90 1.26
CA THR A 73 -4.24 12.21 1.78
C THR A 73 -3.28 12.56 0.65
N VAL A 74 -3.36 11.86 -0.48
CA VAL A 74 -2.50 12.10 -1.64
C VAL A 74 -2.87 13.43 -2.29
N GLU A 75 -4.16 13.76 -2.41
CA GLU A 75 -4.60 15.08 -2.89
C GLU A 75 -4.07 16.22 -2.01
N LEU A 76 -4.04 16.01 -0.68
CA LEU A 76 -3.48 16.98 0.25
C LEU A 76 -1.97 17.13 0.06
N LEU A 77 -1.24 16.02 -0.10
CA LEU A 77 0.20 16.05 -0.38
C LEU A 77 0.51 16.77 -1.69
N ILE A 78 -0.23 16.50 -2.76
CA ILE A 78 -0.09 17.20 -4.05
C ILE A 78 -0.25 18.71 -3.85
N LYS A 79 -1.30 19.15 -3.14
CA LYS A 79 -1.54 20.57 -2.85
C LYS A 79 -0.40 21.19 -2.05
N CYS A 80 0.18 20.47 -1.09
CA CYS A 80 1.31 20.93 -0.30
C CYS A 80 2.62 21.01 -1.13
N ILE A 81 2.89 20.00 -1.96
CA ILE A 81 4.06 19.98 -2.87
C ILE A 81 3.98 21.14 -3.87
N GLN A 82 2.81 21.39 -4.46
CA GLN A 82 2.59 22.52 -5.36
C GLN A 82 2.79 23.88 -4.66
N LYS A 83 2.62 23.93 -3.34
CA LYS A 83 2.95 25.11 -2.50
C LYS A 83 4.39 25.15 -2.04
N THR A 84 5.27 24.29 -2.59
CA THR A 84 6.70 24.20 -2.28
C THR A 84 7.03 23.79 -0.84
N GLU A 85 6.14 23.03 -0.19
CA GLU A 85 6.41 22.47 1.13
C GLU A 85 7.35 21.25 1.02
N SER A 86 8.63 21.43 1.31
CA SER A 86 9.66 20.37 1.19
C SER A 86 9.36 19.12 2.01
N SER A 87 8.73 19.25 3.18
CA SER A 87 8.31 18.11 4.00
C SER A 87 7.25 17.25 3.31
N ALA A 88 6.38 17.85 2.49
CA ALA A 88 5.34 17.13 1.78
C ALA A 88 5.92 16.28 0.63
N GLU A 89 6.98 16.76 -0.01
CA GLU A 89 7.71 16.01 -1.05
C GLU A 89 8.36 14.75 -0.47
N ILE A 90 9.07 14.87 0.67
CA ILE A 90 9.71 13.73 1.35
C ILE A 90 8.66 12.70 1.78
N ILE A 91 7.56 13.15 2.40
CA ILE A 91 6.46 12.28 2.82
C ILE A 91 5.80 11.61 1.61
N GLY A 92 5.60 12.35 0.51
CA GLY A 92 5.05 11.85 -0.74
C GLY A 92 5.94 10.79 -1.39
N ALA A 93 7.25 10.99 -1.40
CA ALA A 93 8.22 10.02 -1.88
C ALA A 93 8.18 8.73 -1.04
N GLN A 94 8.14 8.85 0.29
CA GLN A 94 8.05 7.68 1.19
C GLN A 94 6.75 6.92 1.01
N LEU A 95 5.61 7.63 0.91
CA LEU A 95 4.31 7.02 0.65
C LEU A 95 4.34 6.24 -0.68
N THR A 96 4.93 6.84 -1.72
CA THR A 96 5.10 6.21 -3.02
C THR A 96 5.93 4.92 -2.91
N ASP A 97 7.09 4.97 -2.24
CA ASP A 97 7.94 3.79 -2.03
C ASP A 97 7.21 2.67 -1.27
N VAL A 98 6.44 3.01 -0.25
CA VAL A 98 5.68 2.03 0.56
C VAL A 98 4.57 1.39 -0.26
N LEU A 99 3.86 2.16 -1.08
CA LEU A 99 2.78 1.65 -1.92
C LEU A 99 3.30 0.80 -3.08
N VAL A 100 4.43 1.17 -3.68
CA VAL A 100 5.14 0.34 -4.67
C VAL A 100 5.64 -0.95 -4.02
N ALA A 101 6.24 -0.89 -2.83
CA ALA A 101 6.66 -2.07 -2.10
C ALA A 101 5.48 -2.97 -1.69
N TRP A 102 4.33 -2.37 -1.34
CA TRP A 102 3.11 -3.11 -1.08
C TRP A 102 2.67 -3.88 -2.32
N TRP A 103 2.64 -3.22 -3.48
CA TRP A 103 2.28 -3.85 -4.74
C TRP A 103 3.16 -5.04 -5.11
N VAL A 104 4.49 -4.81 -5.17
CA VAL A 104 5.46 -5.80 -5.66
C VAL A 104 5.46 -7.06 -4.79
N LYS A 105 5.18 -6.91 -3.49
CA LYS A 105 5.21 -7.99 -2.50
C LYS A 105 3.82 -8.54 -2.14
N ASP A 106 2.77 -8.19 -2.88
CA ASP A 106 1.43 -8.72 -2.61
C ASP A 106 1.20 -10.06 -3.35
N ASP A 107 1.68 -11.14 -2.73
CA ASP A 107 1.48 -12.53 -3.22
C ASP A 107 0.01 -12.99 -3.22
N SER A 108 -0.90 -12.21 -2.63
CA SER A 108 -2.32 -12.52 -2.51
C SER A 108 -3.15 -12.18 -3.75
N GLY A 109 -2.57 -11.51 -4.75
CA GLY A 109 -3.35 -10.97 -5.86
C GLY A 109 -4.32 -9.86 -5.43
N LEU A 110 -4.10 -9.22 -4.26
CA LEU A 110 -4.87 -8.04 -3.83
C LEU A 110 -4.44 -6.77 -4.57
N GLY A 111 -3.43 -6.86 -5.44
CA GLY A 111 -3.21 -5.87 -6.51
C GLY A 111 -4.45 -5.62 -7.38
N VAL A 112 -5.46 -6.51 -7.28
CA VAL A 112 -6.78 -6.37 -7.91
C VAL A 112 -7.61 -5.19 -7.36
N TYR A 113 -7.22 -4.50 -6.28
CA TYR A 113 -8.11 -3.50 -5.62
C TYR A 113 -7.58 -2.07 -5.52
N LEU A 114 -6.46 -1.76 -6.18
CA LEU A 114 -6.22 -0.39 -6.62
C LEU A 114 -6.86 -0.11 -7.98
N ASP A 115 -7.80 -0.96 -8.42
CA ASP A 115 -8.69 -0.71 -9.56
C ASP A 115 -9.77 0.36 -9.20
N ASN A 116 -9.35 1.40 -8.48
CA ASN A 116 -10.10 2.61 -8.23
C ASN A 116 -9.44 3.69 -9.10
N ALA A 117 -9.96 3.87 -10.31
CA ALA A 117 -9.42 4.81 -11.29
C ALA A 117 -9.13 6.22 -10.72
N PRO A 118 -10.01 6.81 -9.87
CA PRO A 118 -9.69 8.02 -9.13
C PRO A 118 -8.40 7.92 -8.29
N LEU A 119 -8.27 6.90 -7.45
CA LEU A 119 -7.08 6.70 -6.61
C LEU A 119 -5.80 6.55 -7.46
N MET A 120 -5.88 5.78 -8.54
CA MET A 120 -4.75 5.57 -9.47
C MET A 120 -4.29 6.87 -10.13
N THR A 121 -5.25 7.72 -10.50
CA THR A 121 -4.97 9.02 -11.11
C THR A 121 -4.20 9.91 -10.13
N VAL A 122 -4.69 10.03 -8.90
CA VAL A 122 -4.07 10.89 -7.88
C VAL A 122 -2.69 10.33 -7.48
N MET A 123 -2.55 9.00 -7.37
CA MET A 123 -1.26 8.38 -7.07
C MET A 123 -0.21 8.56 -8.17
N THR A 124 -0.62 8.47 -9.45
CA THR A 124 0.29 8.70 -10.59
C THR A 124 0.76 10.16 -10.62
N GLN A 125 -0.13 11.11 -10.32
CA GLN A 125 0.23 12.52 -10.18
C GLN A 125 1.24 12.74 -9.05
N LEU A 126 1.04 12.11 -7.89
CA LEU A 126 2.01 12.19 -6.80
C LEU A 126 3.37 11.64 -7.22
N ALA A 127 3.42 10.44 -7.83
CA ALA A 127 4.66 9.81 -8.25
C ALA A 127 5.47 10.68 -9.23
N ALA A 128 4.78 11.33 -10.17
CA ALA A 128 5.39 12.28 -11.09
C ALA A 128 5.94 13.54 -10.39
N LEU A 129 5.28 14.02 -9.33
CA LEU A 129 5.73 15.19 -8.56
C LEU A 129 6.95 14.90 -7.68
N VAL A 130 7.15 13.64 -7.26
CA VAL A 130 8.24 13.24 -6.36
C VAL A 130 9.35 12.44 -7.06
N ASP A 131 9.36 12.47 -8.40
CA ASP A 131 10.33 11.78 -9.26
C ASP A 131 10.52 10.30 -8.93
N LYS A 132 9.41 9.59 -8.67
CA LYS A 132 9.40 8.16 -8.38
C LYS A 132 8.78 7.38 -9.52
N THR A 133 9.45 6.29 -9.90
CA THR A 133 8.95 5.38 -10.93
C THR A 133 7.72 4.63 -10.43
N TRP A 134 6.62 4.83 -11.12
CA TRP A 134 5.39 4.09 -10.93
C TRP A 134 5.40 2.84 -11.84
N PRO A 135 5.04 1.64 -11.36
CA PRO A 135 5.06 0.43 -12.21
C PRO A 135 4.18 0.61 -13.46
N GLU A 136 4.72 0.34 -14.65
CA GLU A 136 3.98 0.54 -15.92
C GLU A 136 2.70 -0.31 -16.00
N ASP A 137 2.70 -1.48 -15.36
CA ASP A 137 1.55 -2.39 -15.24
C ASP A 137 0.36 -1.79 -14.46
N TRP A 138 0.55 -0.69 -13.73
CA TRP A 138 -0.54 0.07 -13.08
C TRP A 138 -1.26 1.02 -14.02
N GLN A 139 -0.56 1.53 -15.02
CA GLN A 139 -1.12 2.46 -16.01
C GLN A 139 -1.74 1.72 -17.20
N ALA A 140 -1.37 0.46 -17.40
CA ALA A 140 -1.75 -0.33 -18.56
C ALA A 140 -2.35 -1.69 -18.19
N LYS A 141 -3.66 -1.71 -17.89
CA LYS A 141 -4.69 -2.55 -18.57
C LYS A 141 -6.00 -2.56 -17.76
N PRO A 142 -7.17 -2.40 -18.41
CA PRO A 142 -8.38 -3.00 -17.86
C PRO A 142 -8.12 -4.51 -17.76
N ASN A 143 -8.26 -5.07 -16.56
CA ASN A 143 -8.17 -6.51 -16.25
C ASN A 143 -7.96 -7.43 -17.47
N PRO A 144 -6.79 -8.07 -17.67
CA PRO A 144 -6.85 -9.35 -18.34
C PRO A 144 -7.70 -10.26 -17.44
N PRO A 145 -8.77 -10.89 -17.95
CA PRO A 145 -9.63 -11.74 -17.14
C PRO A 145 -8.77 -12.79 -16.46
N PHE A 146 -9.03 -13.04 -15.17
CA PHE A 146 -8.47 -14.14 -14.39
C PHE A 146 -8.41 -15.41 -15.24
N THR A 147 -7.28 -15.65 -15.89
CA THR A 147 -7.00 -16.94 -16.49
C THR A 147 -6.61 -17.78 -15.30
N LYS A 148 -7.65 -18.43 -14.74
CA LYS A 148 -7.55 -19.58 -13.85
C LYS A 148 -6.27 -20.30 -14.19
N ARG A 149 -5.37 -20.43 -13.21
CA ARG A 149 -4.19 -21.31 -13.29
C ARG A 149 -4.58 -22.49 -14.16
N ARG A 150 -3.98 -22.57 -15.35
CA ARG A 150 -4.10 -23.75 -16.19
C ARG A 150 -3.47 -24.84 -15.34
N VAL A 151 -4.31 -25.62 -14.67
CA VAL A 151 -3.90 -26.87 -14.04
C VAL A 151 -3.20 -27.60 -15.17
N LYS A 152 -1.86 -27.69 -15.11
CA LYS A 152 -1.15 -28.67 -15.91
C LYS A 152 -1.76 -29.98 -15.48
N LYS A 153 -2.70 -30.51 -16.28
CA LYS A 153 -3.01 -31.94 -16.28
C LYS A 153 -1.64 -32.59 -16.45
N VAL A 154 -1.10 -33.07 -15.35
CA VAL A 154 0.00 -34.04 -15.39
C VAL A 154 -0.59 -35.18 -16.22
N MET A 155 -0.06 -35.34 -17.44
CA MET A 155 -0.30 -36.55 -18.21
C MET A 155 0.31 -37.67 -17.39
N ILE A 156 -0.54 -38.39 -16.68
CA ILE A 156 -0.20 -39.73 -16.22
C ILE A 156 -0.11 -40.54 -17.51
N PRO A 157 1.05 -41.12 -17.86
CA PRO A 157 1.13 -42.01 -19.00
C PRO A 157 0.17 -43.17 -18.74
N GLN A 158 -0.79 -43.36 -19.64
CA GLN A 158 -1.50 -44.62 -19.76
C GLN A 158 -0.45 -45.64 -20.24
N SER A 159 -0.11 -46.56 -19.35
CA SER A 159 0.58 -47.80 -19.68
C SER A 159 -0.40 -48.67 -20.46
N ASP A 160 -0.32 -48.60 -21.79
CA ASP A 160 -0.84 -49.64 -22.67
C ASP A 160 0.28 -50.68 -22.86
N GLU A 161 0.22 -51.75 -22.07
CA GLU A 161 0.82 -53.04 -22.41
C GLU A 161 -0.20 -54.13 -22.07
N GLU A 162 -1.23 -54.22 -22.91
CA GLU A 162 -1.76 -55.54 -23.31
C GLU A 162 -0.98 -55.96 -24.56
N SER A 163 -0.06 -56.91 -24.39
CA SER A 163 0.47 -57.76 -25.47
C SER A 163 1.18 -58.95 -24.85
N GLU A 164 0.41 -59.99 -24.48
CA GLU A 164 0.53 -61.38 -24.99
C GLU A 164 -0.39 -62.33 -24.21
#